data_AF-A0A6B3NHU8-F1
#
_entry.id   AF-A0A6B3NHU8-F1
#
_cell.length_a   1.000
_cell.length_b   1.000
_cell.length_c   1.000
_cell.angle_alpha   90.00
_cell.angle_beta   90.00
_cell.angle_gamma   90.00
#
_symmetry.space_group_name_H-M   'P 1'
#
loop_
_entity.id
_entity.type
_entity.pdbx_description
1 polymer ?
#
loop_
_entity_poly.entity_id
_entity_poly.type
_entity_poly.pdbx_seq_one_letter_code
_entity_poly.pdbx_strand_id
1 'polypeptide(L)'
;LAQLLPEAEARAIYQLLDQEALKQIGDLYRDAGRHYMLAFAVMAATLAAVPLPFATMPVLTALQVSMVGLLGKFYGQTLNPSQAGGVVSAIAGGFFAQAVGRELIKFVPGFGSVIAASWAAAYTWALGEGACVYFGDLMGGKKPDPKQIQSVMQEAFKAAQERFKEIKR
;
A
#
# COMPACT_ATOMS: atom_id res chain seq x y z
N LEU A 1 -12.60 -3.17 -40.53
CA LEU A 1 -13.44 -2.05 -40.04
C LEU A 1 -14.22 -2.41 -38.76
N ALA A 2 -14.83 -3.60 -38.66
CA ALA A 2 -15.56 -4.03 -37.45
C ALA A 2 -14.72 -4.17 -36.17
N GLN A 3 -13.40 -4.36 -36.27
CA GLN A 3 -12.50 -4.46 -35.11
C GLN A 3 -12.03 -3.11 -34.55
N LEU A 4 -12.29 -1.99 -35.24
CA LEU A 4 -11.88 -0.63 -34.81
C LEU A 4 -13.01 0.15 -34.13
N LEU A 5 -14.26 -0.29 -34.29
CA LEU A 5 -15.42 0.29 -33.62
C LEU A 5 -15.33 0.26 -32.08
N PRO A 6 -14.93 -0.86 -31.44
CA PRO A 6 -14.88 -0.93 -29.98
C PRO A 6 -13.87 0.05 -29.37
N GLU A 7 -12.73 0.27 -30.04
CA GLU A 7 -11.73 1.24 -29.57
C GLU A 7 -12.18 2.68 -29.74
N ALA A 8 -12.87 2.99 -30.84
CA ALA A 8 -13.38 4.34 -31.10
C ALA A 8 -14.50 4.71 -30.10
N GLU A 9 -15.41 3.77 -29.81
CA GLU A 9 -16.46 3.95 -28.80
C GLU A 9 -15.89 4.04 -27.38
N ALA A 10 -14.93 3.17 -27.03
CA ALA A 10 -14.26 3.24 -25.74
C ALA A 10 -13.57 4.60 -25.55
N ARG A 11 -12.83 5.10 -26.56
CA ARG A 11 -12.19 6.42 -26.50
C ARG A 11 -13.19 7.56 -26.39
N ALA A 12 -14.33 7.49 -27.07
CA ALA A 12 -15.40 8.48 -26.93
C ALA A 12 -15.98 8.46 -25.50
N ILE A 13 -16.20 7.28 -24.92
CA ILE A 13 -16.64 7.15 -23.51
C ILE A 13 -15.58 7.73 -22.54
N TYR A 14 -14.29 7.47 -22.77
CA TYR A 14 -13.21 8.06 -21.96
C TYR A 14 -13.06 9.58 -22.13
N GLN A 15 -13.44 10.14 -23.29
CA GLN A 15 -13.45 11.58 -23.52
C GLN A 15 -14.69 12.26 -22.91
N LEU A 16 -15.81 11.52 -22.81
CA LEU A 16 -17.04 12.00 -22.17
C LEU A 16 -16.97 11.88 -20.64
N LEU A 17 -16.18 10.93 -20.10
CA LEU A 17 -15.80 10.94 -18.70
C LEU A 17 -14.78 12.05 -18.48
N ASP A 18 -15.23 13.14 -17.88
CA ASP A 18 -14.35 14.22 -17.46
C ASP A 18 -13.22 13.68 -16.56
N GLN A 19 -12.01 14.25 -16.69
CA GLN A 19 -10.86 13.90 -15.85
C GLN A 19 -11.19 14.05 -14.36
N GLU A 20 -12.08 14.98 -14.02
CA GLU A 20 -12.56 15.19 -12.67
C GLU A 20 -13.40 14.01 -12.14
N ALA A 21 -14.25 13.42 -12.98
CA ALA A 21 -15.04 12.23 -12.61
C ALA A 21 -14.14 11.00 -12.41
N LEU A 22 -13.15 10.79 -13.29
CA LEU A 22 -12.14 9.74 -13.13
C LEU A 22 -11.34 9.89 -11.83
N LYS A 23 -10.99 11.13 -11.47
CA LYS A 23 -10.30 11.43 -10.21
C LYS A 23 -11.17 11.13 -9.00
N GLN A 24 -12.43 11.55 -9.01
CA GLN A 24 -13.37 11.27 -7.91
C GLN A 24 -13.59 9.77 -7.69
N ILE A 25 -13.67 8.98 -8.76
CA ILE A 25 -13.76 7.52 -8.65
C ILE A 25 -12.49 6.95 -8.02
N GLY A 26 -11.31 7.37 -8.49
CA GLY A 26 -10.04 6.95 -7.92
C GLY A 26 -9.92 7.28 -6.43
N ASP A 27 -10.30 8.50 -6.04
CA ASP A 27 -10.30 8.96 -4.66
C ASP A 27 -11.28 8.17 -3.80
N LEU A 28 -12.48 7.85 -4.31
CA LEU A 28 -13.47 7.02 -3.61
C LEU A 28 -12.94 5.61 -3.32
N TYR A 29 -12.32 4.95 -4.31
CA TYR A 29 -11.70 3.63 -4.10
C TYR A 29 -10.58 3.71 -3.06
N ARG A 30 -9.73 4.74 -3.15
CA ARG A 30 -8.64 4.93 -2.19
C ARG A 30 -9.19 5.15 -0.77
N ASP A 31 -10.21 5.98 -0.60
CA ASP A 31 -10.81 6.27 0.70
C ASP A 31 -11.51 5.06 1.31
N ALA A 32 -12.19 4.25 0.50
CA ALA A 32 -12.74 2.98 0.97
C ALA A 32 -11.64 1.96 1.34
N GLY A 33 -10.56 1.89 0.56
CA GLY A 33 -9.40 1.03 0.82
C GLY A 33 -8.69 1.38 2.15
N ARG A 34 -8.63 2.67 2.50
CA ARG A 34 -8.01 3.17 3.74
C ARG A 34 -8.60 2.57 5.01
N HIS A 35 -9.90 2.23 5.01
CA HIS A 35 -10.53 1.58 6.17
C HIS A 35 -9.90 0.21 6.45
N TYR A 36 -9.69 -0.59 5.41
CA TYR A 36 -9.01 -1.90 5.54
C TYR A 36 -7.54 -1.72 5.90
N MET A 37 -6.85 -0.78 5.26
CA MET A 37 -5.44 -0.49 5.51
C MET A 37 -5.17 -0.12 6.97
N LEU A 38 -6.08 0.61 7.62
CA LEU A 38 -5.97 0.97 9.03
C LEU A 38 -5.89 -0.29 9.91
N ALA A 39 -6.77 -1.27 9.69
CA ALA A 39 -6.78 -2.51 10.45
C ALA A 39 -5.45 -3.28 10.28
N PHE A 40 -4.95 -3.37 9.04
CA PHE A 40 -3.64 -3.99 8.77
C PHE A 40 -2.48 -3.23 9.41
N ALA A 41 -2.50 -1.90 9.40
CA ALA A 41 -1.49 -1.08 10.07
C ALA A 41 -1.48 -1.30 11.60
N VAL A 42 -2.66 -1.40 12.22
CA VAL A 42 -2.78 -1.72 13.66
C VAL A 42 -2.28 -3.12 13.95
N MET A 43 -2.66 -4.13 13.15
CA MET A 43 -2.16 -5.50 13.29
C MET A 43 -0.63 -5.54 13.16
N ALA A 44 -0.05 -4.84 12.18
CA ALA A 44 1.40 -4.73 12.02
C ALA A 44 2.07 -4.09 13.23
N ALA A 45 1.47 -3.04 13.81
CA ALA A 45 1.96 -2.39 15.02
C ALA A 45 2.02 -3.38 16.19
N THR A 46 0.94 -4.16 16.38
CA THR A 46 0.85 -5.14 17.48
C THR A 46 1.89 -6.26 17.33
N LEU A 47 2.08 -6.77 16.11
CA LEU A 47 3.12 -7.78 15.83
C LEU A 47 4.52 -7.23 16.11
N ALA A 48 4.79 -5.99 15.71
CA ALA A 48 6.11 -5.37 15.90
C ALA A 48 6.36 -4.92 17.35
N ALA A 49 5.33 -4.80 18.18
CA ALA A 49 5.47 -4.53 19.62
C ALA A 49 5.97 -5.75 20.39
N VAL A 50 5.70 -6.97 19.89
CA VAL A 50 6.18 -8.23 20.48
C VAL A 50 7.70 -8.34 20.27
N PRO A 51 8.50 -8.54 21.33
CA PRO A 51 9.96 -8.57 21.25
C PRO A 51 10.49 -9.92 20.70
N LEU A 52 9.99 -10.35 19.54
CA LEU A 52 10.35 -11.60 18.85
C LEU A 52 10.57 -11.36 17.35
N PRO A 53 11.67 -10.72 16.93
CA PRO A 53 11.85 -10.25 15.56
C PRO A 53 11.78 -11.38 14.53
N PHE A 54 12.55 -12.46 14.70
CA PHE A 54 12.61 -13.54 13.70
C PHE A 54 11.30 -14.33 13.58
N ALA A 55 10.52 -14.43 14.66
CA ALA A 55 9.24 -15.12 14.64
C ALA A 55 8.11 -14.25 14.08
N THR A 56 8.20 -12.92 14.22
CA THR A 56 7.17 -11.98 13.77
C THR A 56 7.32 -11.59 12.30
N MET A 57 8.52 -11.66 11.71
CA MET A 57 8.73 -11.30 10.29
C MET A 57 7.87 -12.11 9.31
N PRO A 58 7.82 -13.46 9.35
CA PRO A 58 7.01 -14.21 8.39
C PRO A 58 5.53 -13.87 8.49
N VAL A 59 5.05 -13.62 9.72
CA VAL A 59 3.66 -13.23 9.99
C VAL A 59 3.39 -11.82 9.45
N LEU A 60 4.30 -10.87 9.66
CA LEU A 60 4.18 -9.50 9.14
C LEU A 60 4.19 -9.48 7.61
N THR A 61 5.05 -10.27 6.97
CA THR A 61 5.08 -10.41 5.51
C THR A 61 3.77 -11.02 5.00
N ALA A 62 3.29 -12.09 5.63
CA ALA A 62 2.00 -12.71 5.26
C ALA A 62 0.83 -11.73 5.42
N LEU A 63 0.86 -10.91 6.47
CA LEU A 63 -0.12 -9.85 6.72
C LEU A 63 -0.12 -8.82 5.58
N GLN A 64 1.05 -8.35 5.15
CA GLN A 64 1.21 -7.38 4.05
C GLN A 64 0.80 -7.95 2.70
N VAL A 65 1.14 -9.21 2.41
CA VAL A 65 0.70 -9.93 1.19
C VAL A 65 -0.81 -10.08 1.18
N SER A 66 -1.42 -10.40 2.32
CA SER A 66 -2.87 -10.53 2.47
C SER A 66 -3.57 -9.19 2.24
N MET A 67 -3.02 -8.10 2.78
CA MET A 67 -3.52 -6.74 2.56
C MET A 67 -3.50 -6.37 1.07
N VAL A 68 -2.38 -6.60 0.38
CA VAL A 68 -2.26 -6.32 -1.06
C VAL A 68 -3.22 -7.20 -1.88
N GLY A 69 -3.39 -8.47 -1.52
CA GLY A 69 -4.37 -9.34 -2.15
C GLY A 69 -5.82 -8.85 -1.97
N LEU A 70 -6.17 -8.36 -0.77
CA LEU A 70 -7.48 -7.80 -0.47
C LEU A 70 -7.73 -6.50 -1.24
N LEU A 71 -6.74 -5.59 -1.27
CA LEU A 71 -6.80 -4.37 -2.06
C LEU A 71 -6.91 -4.70 -3.56
N GLY A 72 -6.15 -5.66 -4.07
CA GLY A 72 -6.29 -6.13 -5.44
C GLY A 72 -7.72 -6.52 -5.75
N LYS A 73 -8.34 -7.37 -4.92
CA LYS A 73 -9.75 -7.78 -5.09
C LYS A 73 -10.70 -6.58 -5.04
N PHE A 74 -10.46 -5.63 -4.14
CA PHE A 74 -11.25 -4.40 -4.03
C PHE A 74 -11.20 -3.59 -5.34
N TYR A 75 -10.06 -3.56 -6.02
CA TYR A 75 -9.87 -2.93 -7.33
C TYR A 75 -10.20 -3.87 -8.52
N GLY A 76 -10.90 -4.98 -8.29
CA GLY A 76 -11.31 -5.91 -9.35
C GLY A 76 -10.18 -6.84 -9.87
N GLN A 77 -9.03 -6.87 -9.21
CA GLN A 77 -7.88 -7.72 -9.56
C GLN A 77 -7.85 -8.96 -8.65
N THR A 78 -8.09 -10.14 -9.22
CA THR A 78 -7.99 -11.40 -8.46
C THR A 78 -6.55 -11.91 -8.46
N LEU A 79 -5.84 -11.71 -7.35
CA LEU A 79 -4.46 -12.17 -7.17
C LEU A 79 -4.40 -13.45 -6.35
N ASN A 80 -3.56 -14.39 -6.76
CA ASN A 80 -3.11 -15.46 -5.88
C ASN A 80 -2.01 -14.94 -4.92
N PRO A 81 -1.68 -15.68 -3.84
CA PRO A 81 -0.68 -15.23 -2.87
C PRO A 81 0.70 -14.92 -3.47
N SER A 82 1.14 -15.66 -4.50
CA SER A 82 2.41 -15.42 -5.18
C SER A 82 2.38 -14.12 -5.99
N GLN A 83 1.28 -13.83 -6.68
CA GLN A 83 1.09 -12.58 -7.41
C GLN A 83 1.03 -11.39 -6.47
N ALA A 84 0.26 -11.49 -5.38
CA ALA A 84 0.21 -10.46 -4.35
C ALA A 84 1.60 -10.23 -3.72
N GLY A 85 2.36 -11.30 -3.48
CA GLY A 85 3.76 -11.23 -3.07
C GLY A 85 4.64 -10.50 -4.10
N GLY A 86 4.48 -10.79 -5.39
CA GLY A 86 5.18 -10.10 -6.46
C GLY A 86 4.88 -8.60 -6.53
N VAL A 87 3.61 -8.21 -6.32
CA VAL A 87 3.20 -6.80 -6.21
C VAL A 87 3.83 -6.15 -4.97
N VAL A 88 3.78 -6.82 -3.81
CA VAL A 88 4.49 -6.35 -2.61
C VAL A 88 5.97 -6.14 -2.91
N SER A 89 6.65 -7.10 -3.54
CA SER A 89 8.07 -6.96 -3.89
C SER A 89 8.34 -5.83 -4.87
N ALA A 90 7.47 -5.62 -5.86
CA ALA A 90 7.60 -4.55 -6.85
C ALA A 90 7.43 -3.15 -6.20
N ILE A 91 6.47 -3.01 -5.29
CA ILE A 91 6.21 -1.76 -4.57
C ILE A 91 7.28 -1.52 -3.49
N ALA A 92 7.62 -2.56 -2.73
CA ALA A 92 8.54 -2.49 -1.60
C ALA A 92 10.01 -2.41 -2.02
N GLY A 93 10.38 -2.85 -3.23
CA GLY A 93 11.77 -2.99 -3.68
C GLY A 93 12.61 -1.71 -3.56
N GLY A 94 12.00 -0.52 -3.69
CA GLY A 94 12.67 0.77 -3.49
C GLY A 94 12.78 1.25 -2.03
N PHE A 95 11.95 0.71 -1.13
CA PHE A 95 11.80 1.20 0.25
C PHE A 95 12.39 0.24 1.29
N PHE A 96 12.48 -1.05 0.95
CA PHE A 96 13.02 -2.10 1.82
C PHE A 96 14.49 -1.82 2.22
N ALA A 97 15.29 -1.25 1.32
CA ALA A 97 16.69 -0.92 1.59
C ALA A 97 16.89 0.14 2.69
N GLN A 98 15.97 1.10 2.85
CA GLN A 98 16.03 2.11 3.92
C GLN A 98 15.29 1.68 5.19
N ALA A 99 14.26 0.85 5.03
CA ALA A 99 13.45 0.27 6.11
C ALA A 99 14.25 -0.64 7.05
N VAL A 100 15.03 -1.55 6.46
CA VAL A 100 15.80 -2.58 7.20
C VAL A 100 16.86 -1.95 8.12
N GLY A 101 17.44 -0.80 7.74
CA GLY A 101 18.43 -0.11 8.57
C GLY A 101 17.88 0.42 9.91
N ARG A 102 16.57 0.70 9.99
CA ARG A 102 15.91 1.19 11.22
C ARG A 102 15.36 0.08 12.10
N GLU A 103 15.19 -1.13 11.57
CA GLU A 103 14.70 -2.26 12.36
C GLU A 103 15.74 -2.75 13.39
N LEU A 104 17.00 -2.38 13.20
CA LEU A 104 18.09 -2.48 14.17
C LEU A 104 17.92 -1.54 15.40
N ILE A 105 16.92 -0.65 15.42
CA ILE A 105 16.61 0.17 16.62
C ILE A 105 15.80 -0.64 17.66
N LYS A 106 15.24 -1.81 17.29
CA LYS A 106 14.60 -2.75 18.24
C LYS A 106 15.56 -3.26 19.33
N PHE A 107 16.87 -3.06 19.16
CA PHE A 107 17.91 -3.40 20.13
C PHE A 107 18.13 -2.35 21.23
N VAL A 108 17.36 -1.25 21.27
CA VAL A 108 17.38 -0.29 22.39
C VAL A 108 16.36 -0.71 23.47
N PRO A 109 16.81 -1.18 24.66
CA PRO A 109 15.91 -1.57 25.74
C PRO A 109 14.99 -0.42 26.16
N GLY A 110 13.71 -0.69 26.40
CA GLY A 110 12.71 0.25 26.91
C GLY A 110 11.93 1.06 25.86
N PHE A 111 12.55 1.48 24.75
CA PHE A 111 11.89 2.29 23.70
C PHE A 111 11.73 1.57 22.36
N GLY A 112 12.42 0.44 22.15
CA GLY A 112 12.45 -0.31 20.89
C GLY A 112 11.07 -0.75 20.38
N SER A 113 10.20 -1.28 21.26
CA SER A 113 8.89 -1.83 20.87
C SER A 113 7.92 -0.77 20.35
N VAL A 114 7.94 0.45 20.89
CA VAL A 114 7.00 1.50 20.46
C VAL A 114 7.46 2.15 19.16
N ILE A 115 8.76 2.36 18.99
CA ILE A 115 9.35 2.82 17.74
C ILE A 115 9.09 1.78 16.64
N ALA A 116 9.28 0.50 16.96
CA ALA A 116 8.97 -0.61 16.07
C ALA A 116 7.50 -0.67 15.67
N ALA A 117 6.59 -0.59 16.63
CA ALA A 117 5.16 -0.61 16.39
C ALA A 117 4.73 0.55 15.48
N SER A 118 5.17 1.77 15.80
CA SER A 118 4.87 2.96 14.99
C SER A 118 5.45 2.86 13.58
N TRP A 119 6.69 2.37 13.46
CA TRP A 119 7.34 2.18 12.17
C TRP A 119 6.62 1.12 11.33
N ALA A 120 6.26 -0.02 11.91
CA ALA A 120 5.54 -1.10 11.22
C ALA A 120 4.14 -0.68 10.79
N ALA A 121 3.44 0.10 11.61
CA ALA A 121 2.15 0.70 11.27
C ALA A 121 2.28 1.65 10.07
N ALA A 122 3.24 2.57 10.14
CA ALA A 122 3.48 3.56 9.08
C ALA A 122 3.90 2.89 7.77
N TYR A 123 4.77 1.88 7.84
CA TYR A 123 5.21 1.12 6.67
C TYR A 123 4.06 0.35 6.02
N THR A 124 3.24 -0.34 6.83
CA THR A 124 2.09 -1.10 6.32
C THR A 124 1.05 -0.17 5.70
N TRP A 125 0.80 0.99 6.31
CA TRP A 125 -0.06 2.03 5.73
C TRP A 125 0.47 2.52 4.38
N ALA A 126 1.75 2.86 4.31
CA ALA A 126 2.40 3.34 3.10
C ALA A 126 2.35 2.31 1.97
N LEU A 127 2.62 1.04 2.28
CA LEU A 127 2.50 -0.06 1.33
C LEU A 127 1.07 -0.19 0.77
N GLY A 128 0.06 0.00 1.62
CA GLY A 128 -1.35 0.04 1.21
C GLY A 128 -1.65 1.19 0.24
N GLU A 129 -1.17 2.41 0.52
CA GLU A 129 -1.32 3.56 -0.40
C GLU A 129 -0.64 3.30 -1.75
N GLY A 130 0.56 2.71 -1.73
CA GLY A 130 1.26 2.29 -2.95
C GLY A 130 0.49 1.24 -3.74
N ALA A 131 -0.13 0.28 -3.06
CA ALA A 131 -0.98 -0.73 -3.69
C ALA A 131 -2.25 -0.12 -4.30
N CYS A 132 -2.87 0.86 -3.62
CA CYS A 132 -4.02 1.59 -4.17
C CYS A 132 -3.66 2.35 -5.46
N VAL A 133 -2.48 2.98 -5.54
CA VAL A 133 -1.98 3.59 -6.80
C VAL A 133 -1.79 2.51 -7.86
N TYR A 134 -1.06 1.44 -7.51
CA TYR A 134 -0.75 0.35 -8.44
C TYR A 134 -2.01 -0.26 -9.07
N PHE A 135 -3.02 -0.56 -8.25
CA PHE A 135 -4.27 -1.13 -8.76
C PHE A 135 -5.19 -0.11 -9.40
N GLY A 136 -5.17 1.16 -8.96
CA GLY A 136 -5.88 2.25 -9.61
C GLY A 136 -5.39 2.49 -11.03
N ASP A 137 -4.08 2.48 -11.25
CA ASP A 137 -3.48 2.58 -12.59
C ASP A 137 -3.91 1.40 -13.47
N LEU A 138 -3.86 0.17 -12.95
CA LEU A 138 -4.30 -1.03 -13.69
C LEU A 138 -5.79 -0.97 -14.05
N MET A 139 -6.65 -0.56 -13.12
CA MET A 139 -8.08 -0.39 -13.36
C MET A 139 -8.35 0.69 -14.42
N GLY A 140 -7.57 1.77 -14.42
CA GLY A 140 -7.63 2.81 -15.44
C GLY A 140 -6.99 2.43 -16.78
N GLY A 141 -6.56 1.18 -16.96
CA GLY A 141 -5.90 0.71 -18.19
C GLY A 141 -4.49 1.28 -18.40
N LYS A 142 -3.90 1.91 -17.37
CA LYS A 142 -2.55 2.47 -17.39
C LYS A 142 -1.54 1.44 -16.88
N LYS A 143 -0.30 1.57 -17.34
CA LYS A 143 0.82 0.82 -16.77
C LYS A 143 1.20 1.48 -15.45
N PRO A 144 1.28 0.74 -14.33
CA PRO A 144 1.70 1.31 -13.05
C PRO A 144 3.09 1.95 -13.15
N ASP A 145 3.21 3.20 -12.73
CA ASP A 145 4.49 3.93 -12.72
C ASP A 145 5.24 3.69 -11.40
N PRO A 146 6.39 2.98 -11.41
CA PRO A 146 7.16 2.72 -10.20
C PRO A 146 7.58 4.00 -9.46
N LYS A 147 7.87 5.09 -10.18
CA LYS A 147 8.31 6.36 -9.56
C LYS A 147 7.18 7.01 -8.79
N GLN A 148 5.98 7.04 -9.39
CA GLN A 148 4.79 7.57 -8.74
C GLN A 148 4.43 6.76 -7.48
N ILE A 149 4.43 5.43 -7.60
CA ILE A 149 4.14 4.52 -6.49
C ILE A 149 5.15 4.75 -5.34
N GLN A 150 6.43 4.87 -5.67
CA GLN A 150 7.46 5.16 -4.66
C GLN A 150 7.27 6.53 -4.00
N SER A 151 6.92 7.57 -4.76
CA SER A 151 6.65 8.91 -4.21
C SER A 151 5.48 8.87 -3.23
N VAL A 152 4.35 8.29 -3.64
CA VAL A 152 3.15 8.16 -2.81
C VAL A 152 3.45 7.36 -1.55
N MET A 153 4.22 6.27 -1.66
CA MET A 153 4.59 5.48 -0.50
C MET A 153 5.50 6.26 0.47
N GLN A 154 6.44 7.06 -0.04
CA GLN A 154 7.30 7.91 0.81
C GLN A 154 6.49 9.01 1.51
N GLU A 155 5.59 9.68 0.80
CA GLU A 155 4.70 10.71 1.35
C GLU A 155 3.76 10.12 2.41
N ALA A 156 3.11 9.00 2.08
CA ALA A 156 2.22 8.29 3.00
C ALA A 156 2.95 7.81 4.25
N PHE A 157 4.19 7.33 4.12
CA PHE A 157 4.99 6.92 5.26
C PHE A 157 5.33 8.11 6.17
N LYS A 158 5.77 9.23 5.61
CA LYS A 158 6.07 10.45 6.38
C LYS A 158 4.83 10.97 7.10
N ALA A 159 3.72 11.10 6.39
CA ALA A 159 2.45 11.53 6.96
C ALA A 159 1.96 10.59 8.07
N ALA A 160 2.08 9.27 7.88
CA ALA A 160 1.74 8.29 8.90
C ALA A 160 2.66 8.40 10.14
N GLN A 161 3.97 8.61 9.94
CA GLN A 161 4.90 8.82 11.06
C GLN A 161 4.57 10.08 11.87
N GLU A 162 4.15 11.17 11.21
CA GLU A 162 3.71 12.39 11.89
C GLU A 162 2.41 12.17 12.67
N ARG A 163 1.40 11.60 12.02
CA ARG A 163 0.11 11.29 12.64
C ARG A 163 0.24 10.37 13.86
N PHE A 164 1.09 9.35 13.78
CA PHE A 164 1.32 8.44 14.91
C PHE A 164 2.18 9.04 16.03
N LYS A 165 2.94 10.12 15.76
CA LYS A 165 3.60 10.90 16.82
C LYS A 165 2.62 11.81 17.55
N GLU A 166 1.65 12.39 16.85
CA GLU A 166 0.65 13.30 17.43
C GLU A 166 -0.31 12.58 18.40
N ILE A 167 -0.69 11.34 18.12
CA ILE A 167 -1.54 10.51 19.01
C ILE A 167 -0.89 10.26 20.39
N LYS A 168 0.42 10.49 20.51
CA LYS A 168 1.20 10.31 21.75
C LYS A 168 1.32 11.57 22.63
N ARG A 169 0.84 12.73 22.17
CA ARG A 169 0.75 13.96 22.96
C ARG A 169 -0.62 14.08 23.63
#